data_AF-A0A970K9Q3-F1
#
_entry.id   AF-A0A970K9Q3-F1
#
_cell.length_a   1.000
_cell.length_b   1.000
_cell.length_c   1.000
_cell.angle_alpha   90.00
_cell.angle_beta   90.00
_cell.angle_gamma   90.00
#
_symmetry.space_group_name_H-M   'P 1'
#
loop_
_entity.id
_entity.type
_entity.pdbx_description
1 polymer ?
#
loop_
_entity_poly.entity_id
_entity_poly.type
_entity_poly.pdbx_seq_one_letter_code
_entity_poly.pdbx_strand_id
1 'polypeptide(L)'
;MTNLVLVLVIVAMVIGAAGTILPVLPGIPLIFAAALFYGWYEGFSIITPGYLIVLGIITGLSILFSYLSTVVGARHFGSGKFGSLGAMLGLLLGLFLFPPLGIIIGPFLGAFIGEYLTIKDSNQAFR
;
A
#
# COMPACT_ATOMS: atom_id res chain seq x y z
N MET A 1 14.94 24.13 16.94
CA MET A 1 14.30 22.84 17.24
C MET A 1 12.99 22.67 16.46
N THR A 2 12.13 23.69 16.42
CA THR A 2 10.86 23.71 15.66
C THR A 2 11.02 23.40 14.16
N ASN A 3 12.04 23.98 13.52
CA ASN A 3 12.25 23.80 12.07
C ASN A 3 12.65 22.36 11.68
N LEU A 4 13.33 21.63 12.56
CA LEU A 4 13.82 20.28 12.25
C LEU A 4 12.67 19.25 12.32
N VAL A 5 11.78 19.40 13.31
CA VAL A 5 10.56 18.57 13.42
C VAL A 5 9.62 18.81 12.25
N LEU A 6 9.44 20.07 11.84
CA LEU A 6 8.61 20.42 10.69
C LEU A 6 9.17 19.81 9.39
N VAL A 7 10.48 19.89 9.17
CA VAL A 7 11.13 19.24 8.00
C VAL A 7 10.92 17.72 8.03
N LEU A 8 11.09 17.06 9.18
CA LEU A 8 10.86 15.62 9.30
C LEU A 8 9.41 15.22 9.00
N VAL A 9 8.44 16.00 9.48
CA VAL A 9 7.02 15.74 9.23
C VAL A 9 6.68 15.95 7.76
N ILE A 10 7.20 16.99 7.11
CA ILE A 10 7.01 17.20 5.67
C ILE A 10 7.63 16.04 4.88
N VAL A 11 8.86 15.62 5.22
CA VAL A 11 9.51 14.48 4.56
C VAL A 11 8.69 13.20 4.76
N ALA A 12 8.19 12.94 5.97
CA ALA A 12 7.32 11.79 6.25
C ALA A 12 6.01 11.86 5.45
N MET A 13 5.40 13.04 5.31
CA MET A 13 4.20 13.23 4.49
C MET A 13 4.47 13.01 3.00
N VAL A 14 5.60 13.50 2.48
CA VAL A 14 6.00 13.27 1.09
C VAL A 14 6.27 11.80 0.82
N ILE A 15 6.96 11.12 1.73
CA ILE A 15 7.18 9.66 1.65
C ILE A 15 5.84 8.92 1.72
N GLY A 16 4.92 9.36 2.59
CA GLY A 16 3.58 8.80 2.69
C GLY A 16 2.77 8.99 1.40
N ALA A 17 2.84 10.18 0.80
CA ALA A 17 2.22 10.47 -0.48
C ALA A 17 2.85 9.65 -1.63
N ALA A 18 4.17 9.48 -1.64
CA ALA A 18 4.83 8.58 -2.59
C ALA A 18 4.43 7.12 -2.36
N GLY A 19 4.23 6.71 -1.11
CA GLY A 19 3.76 5.38 -0.71
C GLY A 19 2.29 5.11 -1.06
N THR A 20 1.48 6.10 -1.42
CA THR A 20 0.15 5.81 -1.99
C THR A 20 0.24 5.34 -3.44
N ILE A 21 1.30 5.73 -4.16
CA ILE A 21 1.58 5.32 -5.55
C ILE A 21 2.43 4.04 -5.57
N LEU A 22 3.44 3.99 -4.69
CA LEU A 22 4.34 2.84 -4.55
C LEU A 22 3.75 1.86 -3.52
N PRO A 23 3.38 0.63 -3.92
CA PRO A 23 2.70 -0.34 -3.05
C PRO A 23 3.56 -0.86 -1.87
N VAL A 24 4.77 -0.33 -1.69
CA VAL A 24 5.74 -0.75 -0.69
C VAL A 24 5.40 -0.19 0.70
N LEU A 25 4.74 0.98 0.78
CA LEU A 25 4.49 1.68 2.03
C LEU A 25 3.00 1.94 2.23
N PRO A 26 2.47 1.78 3.46
CA PRO A 26 1.09 2.17 3.77
C PRO A 26 1.00 3.70 3.82
N GLY A 27 0.88 4.34 2.66
CA GLY A 27 0.98 5.78 2.51
C GLY A 27 -0.05 6.56 3.33
N ILE A 28 -1.32 6.15 3.29
CA ILE A 28 -2.42 6.81 3.99
C ILE A 28 -2.25 6.74 5.52
N PRO A 29 -1.98 5.57 6.14
CA PRO A 29 -1.61 5.49 7.55
C PRO A 29 -0.39 6.33 7.94
N LEU A 30 0.63 6.39 7.08
CA LEU A 30 1.86 7.14 7.36
C LEU A 30 1.59 8.65 7.44
N ILE A 31 0.77 9.19 6.53
CA ILE A 31 0.38 10.60 6.52
C ILE A 31 -0.41 10.94 7.80
N PHE A 32 -1.35 10.08 8.20
CA PHE A 32 -2.10 10.27 9.45
C PHE A 32 -1.18 10.25 10.67
N ALA A 33 -0.25 9.29 10.75
CA ALA A 33 0.71 9.20 11.84
C ALA A 33 1.60 10.45 11.95
N ALA A 34 2.07 10.99 10.81
CA ALA A 34 2.84 12.22 10.76
C ALA A 34 2.02 13.43 11.26
N ALA A 35 0.76 13.54 10.84
CA ALA A 35 -0.15 14.60 11.30
C ALA A 35 -0.45 14.49 12.81
N LEU A 36 -0.66 13.27 13.32
CA LEU A 36 -0.90 13.02 14.73
C LEU A 36 0.33 13.39 15.58
N PHE A 37 1.51 12.98 15.15
CA PHE A 37 2.77 13.30 15.83
C PHE A 37 3.03 14.80 15.86
N TYR A 38 2.83 15.49 14.74
CA TYR A 38 2.98 16.95 14.66
C TYR A 38 1.96 17.68 15.54
N GLY A 39 0.70 17.24 15.53
CA GLY A 39 -0.34 17.79 16.39
C GLY A 39 -0.02 17.63 17.88
N TRP A 40 0.52 16.48 18.28
CA TRP A 40 1.00 16.26 19.65
C TRP A 40 2.19 17.16 20.00
N TYR A 41 3.16 17.30 19.09
CA TYR A 41 4.36 18.13 19.28
C TYR A 41 4.04 19.61 19.51
N GLU A 42 3.02 20.14 18.82
CA GLU A 42 2.60 21.53 18.94
C GLU A 42 1.47 21.78 19.95
N GLY A 43 1.09 20.76 20.72
CA GLY A 43 0.01 20.86 21.71
C GLY A 43 -1.37 21.13 21.09
N PHE A 44 -1.58 20.67 19.85
CA PHE A 44 -2.81 20.85 19.07
C PHE A 44 -3.19 22.30 18.75
N SER A 45 -2.19 23.19 18.68
CA SER A 45 -2.38 24.60 18.35
C SER A 45 -2.71 24.82 16.86
N ILE A 46 -1.98 24.14 15.95
CA ILE A 46 -2.21 24.21 14.49
C ILE A 46 -3.11 23.06 14.04
N ILE A 47 -2.78 21.83 14.44
CA ILE A 47 -3.59 20.65 14.16
C ILE A 47 -4.58 20.45 15.31
N THR A 48 -5.79 21.00 15.16
CA THR A 48 -6.85 20.87 16.17
C THR A 48 -7.34 19.42 16.29
N PRO A 49 -7.81 18.95 17.47
CA PRO A 49 -8.32 17.60 17.62
C PRO A 49 -9.50 17.28 16.67
N GLY A 50 -10.34 18.27 16.37
CA GLY A 50 -11.42 18.12 15.38
C GLY A 50 -10.91 17.78 13.97
N TYR A 51 -9.80 18.40 13.55
CA TYR A 51 -9.15 18.08 12.28
C TYR A 51 -8.61 16.64 12.29
N LEU A 52 -7.97 16.21 13.38
CA LEU A 52 -7.47 14.83 13.51
C LEU A 52 -8.59 13.78 13.51
N ILE A 53 -9.74 14.07 14.10
CA ILE A 53 -10.89 13.16 14.06
C ILE A 53 -11.38 12.98 12.62
N VAL A 54 -11.57 14.08 11.89
CA VAL A 54 -11.99 14.03 10.48
C VAL A 54 -10.94 13.30 9.64
N LEU A 55 -9.66 13.64 9.81
CA LEU A 55 -8.56 12.98 9.11
C LEU A 55 -8.49 11.49 9.45
N GLY A 56 -8.73 11.11 10.71
CA GLY A 56 -8.76 9.72 11.17
C GLY A 56 -9.92 8.93 10.58
N ILE A 57 -11.11 9.54 10.46
CA ILE A 57 -12.27 8.93 9.79
C ILE A 57 -11.96 8.69 8.31
N ILE A 58 -11.43 9.70 7.61
CA ILE A 58 -11.06 9.58 6.20
C ILE A 58 -10.00 8.47 6.02
N THR A 59 -8.96 8.48 6.86
CA THR A 59 -7.90 7.48 6.87
C THR A 59 -8.48 6.07 7.08
N GLY A 60 -9.35 5.90 8.06
CA GLY A 60 -9.99 4.63 8.36
C GLY A 60 -10.86 4.11 7.21
N LEU A 61 -11.67 4.99 6.61
CA LEU A 61 -12.48 4.66 5.44
C LEU A 61 -11.61 4.31 4.23
N SER A 62 -10.53 5.05 3.99
CA SER A 62 -9.60 4.76 2.89
C SER A 62 -8.92 3.41 3.04
N ILE A 63 -8.48 3.05 4.25
CA ILE A 63 -7.89 1.72 4.52
C ILE A 63 -8.95 0.63 4.30
N LEU A 64 -10.17 0.84 4.81
CA LEU A 64 -11.26 -0.10 4.66
C LEU A 64 -11.58 -0.36 3.18
N PHE A 65 -11.76 0.71 2.39
CA PHE A 65 -12.00 0.58 0.96
C PHE A 65 -10.82 -0.04 0.22
N SER A 66 -9.58 0.31 0.57
CA SER A 66 -8.39 -0.31 -0.03
C SER A 66 -8.37 -1.81 0.20
N TYR A 67 -8.65 -2.26 1.43
CA TYR A 67 -8.71 -3.67 1.78
C TYR A 67 -9.86 -4.39 1.06
N LEU A 68 -11.05 -3.78 1.03
CA LEU A 68 -12.20 -4.33 0.29
C LEU A 68 -11.88 -4.46 -1.20
N SER A 69 -11.29 -3.44 -1.82
CA SER A 69 -10.87 -3.47 -3.23
C SER A 69 -9.85 -4.57 -3.49
N THR A 70 -8.86 -4.76 -2.61
CA THR A 70 -7.88 -5.85 -2.76
C THR A 70 -8.53 -7.23 -2.62
N VAL A 71 -9.40 -7.43 -1.63
CA VAL A 71 -10.05 -8.72 -1.38
C VAL A 71 -11.05 -9.06 -2.49
N VAL A 72 -11.88 -8.09 -2.88
CA VAL A 72 -12.84 -8.26 -3.98
C VAL A 72 -12.10 -8.44 -5.30
N GLY A 73 -11.05 -7.68 -5.56
CA GLY A 73 -10.18 -7.86 -6.72
C GLY A 73 -9.58 -9.26 -6.74
N ALA A 74 -8.93 -9.70 -5.67
CA ALA A 74 -8.31 -11.03 -5.59
C ALA A 74 -9.34 -12.16 -5.78
N ARG A 75 -10.56 -12.00 -5.27
CA ARG A 75 -11.64 -12.98 -5.48
C ARG A 75 -12.22 -12.94 -6.90
N HIS A 76 -12.34 -11.75 -7.50
CA HIS A 76 -12.88 -11.60 -8.85
C HIS A 76 -11.90 -12.09 -9.92
N PHE A 77 -10.59 -11.90 -9.70
CA PHE A 77 -9.52 -12.41 -10.56
C PHE A 77 -9.08 -13.85 -10.23
N GLY A 78 -9.84 -14.57 -9.38
CA GLY A 78 -9.69 -16.03 -9.24
C GLY A 78 -8.39 -16.54 -8.62
N SER A 79 -7.56 -15.69 -7.99
CA SER A 79 -6.20 -16.13 -7.64
C SER A 79 -6.22 -17.25 -6.58
N GLY A 80 -5.71 -18.43 -6.96
CA GLY A 80 -5.46 -19.51 -6.02
C GLY A 80 -4.43 -19.11 -4.96
N LYS A 81 -4.33 -19.89 -3.87
CA LYS A 81 -3.37 -19.62 -2.77
C LYS A 81 -1.91 -19.49 -3.25
N PHE A 82 -1.56 -20.14 -4.35
CA PHE A 82 -0.22 -20.11 -4.94
C PHE A 82 -0.05 -18.99 -5.97
N GLY A 83 -1.13 -18.56 -6.63
CA GLY A 83 -1.13 -17.37 -7.50
C GLY A 83 -0.93 -16.08 -6.70
N SER A 84 -1.59 -15.97 -5.54
CA SER A 84 -1.37 -14.83 -4.64
C SER A 84 0.05 -14.81 -4.07
N LEU A 85 0.59 -15.96 -3.67
CA LEU A 85 1.97 -16.07 -3.19
C LEU A 85 2.99 -15.76 -4.31
N GLY A 86 2.73 -16.25 -5.52
CA GLY A 86 3.52 -15.94 -6.71
C GLY A 86 3.49 -14.45 -7.07
N ALA A 87 2.32 -13.80 -6.98
CA ALA A 87 2.18 -12.37 -7.19
C ALA A 87 2.96 -11.55 -6.16
N MET A 88 2.93 -11.94 -4.88
CA MET A 88 3.69 -11.29 -3.81
C MET A 88 5.20 -11.41 -4.05
N LEU A 89 5.70 -12.61 -4.38
CA LEU A 89 7.11 -12.81 -4.70
C LEU A 89 7.51 -12.08 -5.98
N GLY A 90 6.64 -12.07 -6.99
CA GLY A 90 6.81 -11.33 -8.23
C GLY A 90 6.88 -9.82 -8.02
N LEU A 91 6.06 -9.27 -7.11
CA LEU A 91 6.15 -7.87 -6.69
C LEU A 91 7.49 -7.57 -6.04
N LEU A 92 7.92 -8.40 -5.08
CA LEU A 92 9.18 -8.21 -4.36
C LEU A 92 10.39 -8.28 -5.31
N LEU A 93 10.44 -9.30 -6.17
CA LEU A 93 11.51 -9.45 -7.15
C LEU A 93 11.46 -8.38 -8.23
N GLY A 94 10.27 -8.04 -8.72
CA GLY A 94 10.06 -7.01 -9.73
C GLY A 94 10.44 -5.60 -9.25
N LEU A 95 10.23 -5.32 -7.95
CA LEU A 95 10.67 -4.07 -7.31
C LEU A 95 12.19 -3.92 -7.32
N PHE A 96 12.94 -5.01 -7.11
CA PHE A 96 14.41 -4.99 -7.06
C PHE A 96 15.06 -5.08 -8.44
N LEU A 97 14.46 -5.81 -9.38
CA LEU A 97 15.06 -6.05 -10.69
C LEU A 97 14.84 -4.88 -11.66
N PHE A 98 13.63 -4.29 -11.72
CA PHE A 98 13.29 -3.32 -12.79
C PHE A 98 12.18 -2.30 -12.44
N PRO A 99 12.32 -1.46 -11.40
CA PRO A 99 11.32 -0.41 -11.13
C PRO A 99 11.29 0.66 -12.25
N PRO A 100 10.13 1.13 -12.75
CA PRO A 100 8.75 0.85 -12.31
C PRO A 100 8.06 -0.32 -13.02
N LEU A 101 8.57 -0.78 -14.17
CA LEU A 101 7.93 -1.81 -15.00
C LEU A 101 7.78 -3.15 -14.26
N GLY A 102 8.77 -3.53 -13.45
CA GLY A 102 8.77 -4.73 -12.64
C GLY A 102 7.71 -4.73 -11.52
N ILE A 103 7.24 -3.57 -11.07
CA ILE A 103 6.14 -3.48 -10.08
C ILE A 103 4.81 -3.89 -10.71
N ILE A 104 4.64 -3.66 -12.01
CA ILE A 104 3.42 -4.01 -12.75
C ILE A 104 3.53 -5.44 -13.31
N ILE A 105 4.64 -5.73 -13.97
CA ILE A 105 4.85 -7.00 -14.68
C ILE A 105 5.19 -8.13 -13.70
N GLY A 106 5.93 -7.84 -12.63
CA GLY A 106 6.38 -8.82 -11.64
C GLY A 106 5.23 -9.59 -10.99
N PRO A 107 4.21 -8.94 -10.42
CA PRO A 107 3.06 -9.62 -9.84
C PRO A 107 2.30 -10.47 -10.86
N PHE A 108 2.14 -9.99 -12.10
CA PHE A 108 1.46 -10.72 -13.17
C PHE A 108 2.20 -12.01 -13.56
N LEU A 109 3.51 -11.90 -13.84
CA LEU A 109 4.34 -13.05 -14.16
C LEU A 109 4.48 -14.01 -12.97
N GLY A 110 4.64 -13.47 -11.76
CA GLY A 110 4.74 -14.25 -10.54
C GLY A 110 3.47 -15.04 -10.23
N ALA A 111 2.30 -14.41 -10.39
CA ALA A 111 1.02 -15.08 -10.25
C ALA A 111 0.86 -16.20 -11.27
N PHE A 112 1.16 -15.90 -12.54
CA PHE A 112 1.07 -16.86 -13.64
C PHE A 112 1.97 -18.08 -13.42
N ILE A 113 3.24 -17.87 -13.05
CA ILE A 113 4.19 -18.96 -12.77
C ILE A 113 3.75 -19.74 -11.53
N GLY A 114 3.30 -19.05 -10.46
CA GLY A 114 2.84 -19.67 -9.22
C GLY A 114 1.64 -20.58 -9.41
N GLU A 115 0.66 -20.17 -10.23
CA GLU A 115 -0.48 -21.02 -10.59
C GLU A 115 -0.10 -22.14 -11.57
N TYR A 116 0.72 -21.83 -12.59
CA TYR A 116 1.17 -22.82 -13.57
C TYR A 116 1.89 -24.01 -12.93
N LEU A 117 2.76 -23.75 -11.94
CA LEU A 117 3.49 -24.79 -11.20
C LEU A 117 2.59 -25.63 -10.28
N THR A 118 1.46 -25.06 -9.83
CA THR A 118 0.58 -25.71 -8.87
C THR A 118 -0.46 -26.61 -9.54
N ILE A 119 -1.04 -26.17 -10.67
CA ILE A 119 -2.24 -26.82 -11.21
C ILE A 119 -1.91 -27.94 -12.21
N LYS A 120 -0.77 -27.90 -12.93
CA LYS A 120 -0.43 -28.90 -13.97
C LYS A 120 -1.56 -29.16 -15.00
N ASP A 121 -2.56 -28.28 -15.07
CA ASP A 121 -3.73 -28.36 -15.94
C ASP A 121 -4.07 -26.95 -16.43
N SER A 122 -3.71 -26.65 -17.68
CA SER A 122 -3.71 -25.29 -18.25
C SER A 122 -5.09 -24.67 -18.43
N ASN A 123 -6.18 -25.42 -18.21
CA ASN A 123 -7.55 -24.97 -18.50
C ASN A 123 -8.22 -24.14 -17.39
N GLN A 124 -7.66 -24.11 -16.17
CA GLN A 124 -8.16 -23.24 -15.09
C GLN A 124 -7.33 -21.95 -14.88
N ALA A 125 -6.14 -21.84 -15.49
CA ALA A 125 -5.22 -20.71 -15.31
C ALA A 125 -5.64 -19.42 -16.06
N PHE A 126 -6.76 -19.46 -16.80
CA PHE A 126 -7.28 -18.33 -17.59
C PHE A 126 -8.70 -17.90 -17.18
N ARG A 127 -9.25 -18.48 -16.11
CA ARG A 127 -10.64 -18.25 -15.68
C ARG A 127 -10.75 -17.47 -14.40
#